data_AF-A0A3D8VM32-F1
#
_entry.id   AF-A0A3D8VM32-F1
#
_cell.length_a   1.000
_cell.length_b   1.000
_cell.length_c   1.000
_cell.angle_alpha   90.00
_cell.angle_beta   90.00
_cell.angle_gamma   90.00
#
_symmetry.space_group_name_H-M   'P 1'
#
loop_
_entity.id
_entity.type
_entity.pdbx_description
1 polymer ?
#
loop_
_entity_poly.entity_id
_entity_poly.type
_entity_poly.pdbx_seq_one_letter_code
_entity_poly.pdbx_strand_id
1 'polypeptide(L)'
;MEFVMAIFLILTIAALLTLGILAFLPENRTYRISAGLIIALLSPLAFFIGASLGGIGGGVFGAIVSIGLFFCGVSIFINGLLISSNYKHGALEKERKKTNHSNG
;
A
#
# COMPACT_ATOMS: atom_id res chain seq x y z
N MET A 1 -10.39 -3.69 -26.04
CA MET A 1 -9.62 -4.79 -25.42
C MET A 1 -8.30 -4.31 -24.83
N GLU A 2 -7.51 -3.51 -25.57
CA GLU A 2 -6.16 -3.09 -25.14
C GLU A 2 -6.13 -2.25 -23.85
N PHE A 3 -7.06 -1.30 -23.68
CA PHE A 3 -7.17 -0.50 -22.45
C PHE A 3 -7.46 -1.37 -21.21
N VAL A 4 -8.32 -2.38 -21.37
CA VAL A 4 -8.66 -3.32 -20.28
C VAL A 4 -7.43 -4.16 -19.91
N MET A 5 -6.68 -4.66 -20.89
CA MET A 5 -5.42 -5.37 -20.63
C MET A 5 -4.39 -4.49 -19.92
N ALA A 6 -4.28 -3.21 -20.30
CA ALA A 6 -3.38 -2.28 -19.63
C ALA A 6 -3.74 -2.08 -18.14
N ILE A 7 -5.03 -1.99 -17.82
CA ILE A 7 -5.49 -1.93 -16.43
C ILE A 7 -5.12 -3.21 -15.67
N PHE A 8 -5.39 -4.38 -16.24
CA PHE A 8 -5.02 -5.66 -15.62
C PHE A 8 -3.52 -5.78 -15.38
N LEU A 9 -2.70 -5.32 -16.32
CA LEU A 9 -1.25 -5.30 -16.18
C LEU A 9 -0.80 -4.41 -15.02
N ILE A 10 -1.33 -3.19 -14.92
CA ILE A 10 -1.04 -2.25 -13.82
C ILE A 10 -1.42 -2.87 -12.48
N LEU A 11 -2.62 -3.46 -12.38
CA LEU A 11 -3.10 -4.10 -11.15
C LEU A 11 -2.21 -5.29 -10.75
N THR A 12 -1.78 -6.10 -11.73
CA THR A 12 -0.89 -7.24 -11.48
C THR A 12 0.47 -6.78 -10.97
N ILE A 13 1.08 -5.76 -11.60
CA ILE A 13 2.35 -5.18 -11.16
C ILE A 13 2.22 -4.60 -9.75
N ALA A 14 1.15 -3.84 -9.50
CA ALA A 14 0.89 -3.25 -8.19
C ALA A 14 0.72 -4.32 -7.10
N ALA A 15 0.00 -5.41 -7.40
CA ALA A 15 -0.18 -6.51 -6.47
C ALA A 15 1.13 -7.24 -6.15
N LEU A 16 1.94 -7.54 -7.19
CA LEU A 16 3.25 -8.18 -7.00
C LEU A 16 4.20 -7.32 -6.19
N LEU A 17 4.27 -6.01 -6.48
CA LEU A 17 5.08 -5.06 -5.69
C LEU A 17 4.60 -5.00 -4.23
N THR A 18 3.29 -4.97 -4.02
CA THR A 18 2.69 -4.92 -2.68
C THR A 18 3.06 -6.15 -1.87
N LEU A 19 2.92 -7.34 -2.46
CA LEU A 19 3.28 -8.60 -1.80
C LEU A 19 4.79 -8.67 -1.50
N GLY A 20 5.63 -8.29 -2.47
CA GLY A 20 7.07 -8.24 -2.27
C GLY A 20 7.45 -7.30 -1.13
N ILE A 21 6.94 -6.08 -1.13
CA ILE A 21 7.28 -5.08 -0.10
C ILE A 21 6.74 -5.49 1.28
N LEU A 22 5.53 -6.06 1.36
CA LEU A 22 4.98 -6.59 2.61
C LEU A 22 5.80 -7.76 3.18
N ALA A 23 6.43 -8.58 2.33
CA ALA A 23 7.29 -9.68 2.77
C ALA A 23 8.59 -9.18 3.44
N PHE A 24 9.08 -8.01 3.05
CA PHE A 24 10.29 -7.40 3.62
C PHE A 24 9.99 -6.39 4.75
N LEU A 25 8.78 -5.83 4.80
CA LEU A 25 8.40 -4.89 5.85
C LEU A 25 8.04 -5.63 7.15
N PRO A 26 8.64 -5.25 8.29
CA PRO A 26 8.23 -5.80 9.57
C PRO A 26 6.74 -5.55 9.81
N GLU A 27 6.06 -6.46 10.51
CA GLU A 27 4.63 -6.37 10.86
C GLU A 27 4.28 -5.20 11.79
N ASN A 28 5.25 -4.34 12.09
CA ASN A 28 5.05 -3.17 12.92
C ASN A 28 4.23 -2.10 12.17
N ARG A 29 3.13 -1.69 12.80
CA ARG A 29 2.16 -0.72 12.30
C ARG A 29 2.81 0.55 11.75
N THR A 30 3.65 1.19 12.56
CA THR A 30 4.23 2.51 12.22
C THR A 30 5.07 2.41 10.96
N TYR A 31 5.79 1.31 10.78
CA TYR A 31 6.61 1.04 9.60
C TYR A 31 5.78 0.79 8.35
N ARG A 32 4.68 0.03 8.43
CA ARG A 32 3.80 -0.19 7.28
C ARG A 32 3.10 1.09 6.83
N ILE A 33 2.61 1.89 7.78
CA ILE A 33 1.97 3.18 7.47
C ILE A 33 2.97 4.16 6.83
N SER A 34 4.14 4.33 7.44
CA SER A 34 5.15 5.26 6.92
C SER A 34 5.71 4.80 5.57
N ALA A 35 6.00 3.51 5.41
CA ALA A 35 6.47 2.95 4.14
C ALA A 35 5.42 3.10 3.03
N GLY A 36 4.15 2.76 3.29
CA GLY A 36 3.07 2.92 2.33
C GLY A 36 2.89 4.39 1.90
N LEU A 37 2.96 5.32 2.85
CA LEU A 37 2.87 6.75 2.58
C LEU A 37 4.06 7.24 1.73
N ILE A 38 5.29 6.84 2.07
CA ILE A 38 6.50 7.22 1.33
C ILE A 38 6.41 6.71 -0.12
N ILE A 39 6.04 5.44 -0.31
CA ILE A 39 5.91 4.83 -1.64
C ILE A 39 4.85 5.57 -2.47
N ALA A 40 3.69 5.89 -1.87
CA ALA A 40 2.64 6.63 -2.56
C ALA A 40 3.12 8.05 -2.96
N LEU A 41 3.86 8.73 -2.08
CA LEU A 41 4.41 10.07 -2.36
C LEU A 41 5.57 10.07 -3.37
N LEU A 42 6.26 8.95 -3.55
CA LEU A 42 7.27 8.78 -4.59
C LEU A 42 6.66 8.50 -5.97
N SER A 43 5.38 8.12 -6.05
CA SER A 43 4.72 7.83 -7.32
C SER A 43 4.76 8.96 -8.36
N PRO A 44 4.60 10.26 -8.01
CA PRO A 44 4.69 11.34 -8.99
C PRO A 44 6.13 11.51 -9.51
N LEU A 45 7.14 11.22 -8.68
CA LEU A 45 8.54 11.27 -9.10
C LEU A 45 8.83 10.18 -10.14
N ALA A 46 8.30 8.97 -9.95
CA ALA A 46 8.41 7.90 -10.94
C ALA A 46 7.76 8.26 -12.29
N PHE A 47 6.66 9.03 -12.26
CA PHE A 47 6.05 9.57 -13.47
C PHE A 47 6.99 10.54 -14.18
N PHE A 48 7.57 11.51 -13.46
CA PHE A 48 8.49 12.50 -14.05
C PHE A 48 9.75 11.84 -14.64
N ILE A 49 10.29 10.82 -13.98
CA ILE A 49 11.44 10.05 -14.50
C ILE A 49 11.06 9.29 -15.77
N GLY A 50 9.90 8.63 -15.80
CA GLY A 50 9.46 7.95 -17.02
C GLY A 50 9.18 8.91 -18.17
N ALA A 51 8.54 10.05 -17.88
CA ALA A 51 8.26 11.09 -18.87
C ALA A 51 9.55 11.75 -19.42
N SER A 52 10.62 11.86 -18.63
CA SER A 52 11.88 12.47 -19.06
C SER A 52 12.73 11.58 -19.96
N LEU A 53 12.47 10.27 -20.02
CA LEU A 53 13.16 9.33 -20.92
C LEU A 53 12.86 9.55 -22.42
N GLY A 54 11.92 10.45 -22.75
CA GLY A 54 11.66 10.90 -24.11
C GLY A 54 10.76 9.97 -24.94
N GLY A 55 9.88 10.58 -25.74
CA GLY A 55 8.98 9.88 -26.66
C GLY A 55 7.66 9.41 -26.04
N ILE A 56 6.72 9.02 -26.92
CA ILE A 56 5.37 8.55 -26.54
C ILE A 56 5.46 7.32 -25.62
N GLY A 57 6.46 6.44 -25.83
CA GLY A 57 6.70 5.26 -25.00
C GLY A 57 7.16 5.57 -23.58
N GLY A 58 8.02 6.57 -23.38
CA GLY A 58 8.52 6.97 -22.07
C GLY A 58 7.42 7.51 -21.16
N GLY A 59 6.56 8.39 -21.69
CA GLY A 59 5.41 8.91 -20.96
C GLY A 59 4.41 7.83 -20.54
N VAL A 60 4.10 6.89 -21.43
CA VAL A 60 3.19 5.77 -21.13
C VAL A 60 3.80 4.83 -20.10
N PHE A 61 5.09 4.49 -20.23
CA PHE A 61 5.79 3.67 -19.25
C PHE A 61 5.84 4.34 -17.87
N GLY A 62 6.17 5.64 -17.84
CA GLY A 62 6.15 6.44 -16.61
C GLY A 62 4.79 6.47 -15.94
N ALA A 63 3.71 6.58 -16.71
CA ALA A 63 2.34 6.52 -16.21
C ALA A 63 1.98 5.14 -15.62
N ILE A 64 2.32 4.04 -16.31
CA ILE A 64 2.05 2.68 -15.83
C ILE A 64 2.75 2.43 -14.50
N VAL A 65 4.04 2.78 -14.42
CA VAL A 65 4.86 2.56 -13.22
C VAL A 65 4.39 3.46 -12.07
N SER A 66 4.11 4.73 -12.32
CA SER A 66 3.65 5.66 -11.28
C SER A 66 2.31 5.25 -10.68
N ILE A 67 1.35 4.87 -11.53
CA ILE A 67 0.03 4.40 -11.09
C ILE A 67 0.19 3.10 -10.29
N GLY A 68 1.02 2.17 -10.76
CA GLY A 68 1.31 0.93 -10.03
C GLY A 68 1.92 1.16 -8.64
N LEU A 69 2.91 2.06 -8.55
CA LEU A 69 3.53 2.44 -7.28
C LEU A 69 2.54 3.15 -6.35
N PHE A 70 1.67 4.00 -6.88
CA PHE A 70 0.65 4.68 -6.09
C PHE A 70 -0.31 3.66 -5.44
N PHE A 71 -0.88 2.74 -6.22
CA PHE A 71 -1.76 1.69 -5.69
C PHE A 71 -1.04 0.77 -4.71
N CYS A 72 0.23 0.48 -4.95
CA CYS A 72 1.06 -0.29 -4.03
C CYS A 72 1.21 0.42 -2.68
N GLY A 73 1.63 1.68 -2.68
CA GLY A 73 1.79 2.47 -1.46
C GLY A 73 0.49 2.61 -0.67
N VAL A 74 -0.63 2.89 -1.36
CA VAL A 74 -1.96 2.97 -0.75
C VAL A 74 -2.37 1.64 -0.12
N SER A 75 -2.12 0.52 -0.80
CA SER A 75 -2.46 -0.81 -0.28
C SER A 75 -1.69 -1.16 0.99
N ILE A 76 -0.40 -0.84 1.04
CA ILE A 76 0.46 -1.04 2.23
C ILE A 76 0.00 -0.12 3.37
N PHE A 77 -0.33 1.14 3.05
CA PHE A 77 -0.83 2.11 4.02
C PHE A 77 -2.14 1.63 4.67
N ILE A 78 -3.11 1.19 3.85
CA ILE A 78 -4.38 0.61 4.32
C ILE A 78 -4.12 -0.64 5.16
N ASN A 79 -3.21 -1.52 4.73
CA ASN A 79 -2.84 -2.70 5.50
C ASN A 79 -2.32 -2.32 6.91
N GLY A 80 -1.46 -1.30 7.00
CA GLY A 80 -0.99 -0.75 8.28
C GLY A 80 -2.12 -0.16 9.14
N LEU A 81 -3.10 0.50 8.53
CA LEU A 81 -4.29 1.01 9.24
C LEU A 81 -5.20 -0.12 9.77
N LEU A 82 -5.42 -1.17 8.99
CA LEU A 82 -6.26 -2.32 9.40
C LEU A 82 -5.64 -3.11 10.55
N ILE A 83 -4.31 -3.24 10.58
CA ILE A 83 -3.62 -3.80 11.75
C ILE A 83 -3.96 -2.97 13.01
N SER A 84 -4.01 -1.64 12.90
CA SER A 84 -4.35 -0.76 14.02
C SER A 84 -5.76 -0.98 14.56
N SER A 85 -6.76 -1.25 13.72
CA SER A 85 -8.15 -1.40 14.18
C SER A 85 -8.33 -2.70 14.96
N ASN A 86 -7.69 -3.77 14.50
CA ASN A 86 -7.72 -5.09 15.14
C ASN A 86 -7.03 -5.08 16.52
N TYR A 87 -5.87 -4.43 16.65
CA TYR A 87 -5.22 -4.28 17.97
C TYR A 87 -6.04 -3.42 18.94
N LYS A 88 -6.68 -2.35 18.46
CA LYS A 88 -7.50 -1.47 19.30
C LYS A 88 -8.79 -2.16 19.76
N HIS A 89 -9.41 -2.99 18.91
CA HIS A 89 -10.55 -3.81 19.29
C HIS A 89 -10.16 -4.90 20.30
N GLY A 90 -9.06 -5.62 20.05
CA GLY A 90 -8.57 -6.64 20.97
C GLY A 90 -8.20 -6.08 22.35
N ALA A 91 -7.64 -4.88 22.43
CA ALA A 91 -7.34 -4.21 23.70
C ALA A 91 -8.61 -3.83 24.47
N LEU A 92 -9.61 -3.26 23.79
CA LEU A 92 -10.91 -2.91 24.39
C LEU A 92 -11.69 -4.15 24.85
N GLU A 93 -11.59 -5.27 24.13
CA GLU A 93 -12.21 -6.53 24.53
C GLU A 93 -11.52 -7.15 25.75
N LYS A 94 -10.19 -6.99 25.87
CA LYS A 94 -9.41 -7.43 27.05
C LYS A 94 -9.78 -6.63 28.31
N GLU A 95 -9.95 -5.31 28.17
CA GLU A 95 -10.45 -4.43 29.24
C GLU A 95 -11.86 -4.84 29.67
N ARG A 96 -12.77 -5.07 28.71
CA ARG A 96 -14.15 -5.54 28.99
C ARG A 96 -14.21 -6.88 29.74
N LYS A 97 -13.30 -7.81 29.42
CA LYS A 97 -13.22 -9.10 30.12
C LYS A 97 -12.65 -8.94 31.54
N LYS A 98 -11.70 -8.02 31.75
CA LYS A 98 -11.16 -7.73 33.09
C LYS A 98 -12.20 -7.08 34.02
N THR A 99 -13.01 -6.15 33.52
CA THR A 99 -14.04 -5.50 34.34
C THR A 99 -15.19 -6.44 34.70
N ASN A 100 -15.62 -7.33 33.79
CA ASN A 100 -16.66 -8.32 34.09
C ASN A 100 -16.20 -9.42 35.05
N HIS A 101 -14.89 -9.72 35.12
CA HIS A 101 -14.37 -10.72 36.08
C HIS A 101 -14.11 -10.16 37.48
N SER A 102 -14.03 -8.83 37.63
CA SER A 102 -13.77 -8.17 38.92
C SER A 102 -15.04 -7.83 39.71
N ASN A 103 -16.23 -8.00 39.11
CA ASN A 103 -17.53 -7.70 39.71
C ASN A 103 -18.36 -8.96 40.02
N GLY A 104 -17.74 -10.15 40.02
CA GLY A 104 -18.37 -11.43 40.33
C GLY A 104 -17.74 -12.09 41.54
#